data_AF-F6R1Y3-F1
#
_entry.id   AF-F6R1Y3-F1
#
_cell.length_a   1.000
_cell.length_b   1.000
_cell.length_c   1.000
_cell.angle_alpha   90.00
_cell.angle_beta   90.00
_cell.angle_gamma   90.00
#
_symmetry.space_group_name_H-M   'P 1'
#
loop_
_entity.id
_entity.type
_entity.pdbx_description
1 polymer ?
#
loop_
_entity_poly.entity_id
_entity_poly.type
_entity_poly.pdbx_seq_one_letter_code
_entity_poly.pdbx_strand_id
1 'polypeptide(L)' 'LVKFKVGEEFEEDNKGLDNRKCTSLVTWENDKLTCVQRGEKKNRGWSHWIEGDQLHLIYLAGRGSTRL' A
#
# COMPACT_ATOMS: atom_id res chain seq x y z
N LEU A 1 6.55 -0.52 12.04
CA LEU A 1 7.44 -0.27 10.87
C LEU A 1 7.22 -1.40 9.88
N VAL A 2 6.81 -1.12 8.65
CA VAL A 2 6.65 -2.14 7.61
C VAL A 2 8.00 -2.31 6.90
N LYS A 3 8.42 -3.54 6.67
CA LYS A 3 9.63 -3.89 5.91
C LYS A 3 9.24 -4.85 4.81
N PHE A 4 9.69 -4.59 3.60
CA PHE A 4 9.38 -5.40 2.43
C PHE A 4 10.52 -5.35 1.42
N LYS A 5 10.50 -6.31 0.49
CA LYS A 5 11.34 -6.28 -0.70
C LYS A 5 10.44 -6.10 -1.91
N VAL A 6 10.81 -5.17 -2.79
CA VAL A 6 10.02 -4.88 -4.00
C VAL A 6 9.95 -6.13 -4.88
N GLY A 7 8.76 -6.46 -5.36
CA GLY A 7 8.48 -7.64 -6.19
C GLY A 7 8.26 -8.94 -5.41
N GLU A 8 8.33 -8.94 -4.08
CA GLU A 8 8.10 -10.11 -3.25
C GLU A 8 6.87 -9.93 -2.37
N GLU A 9 6.02 -10.97 -2.33
CA GLU A 9 4.88 -11.01 -1.42
C GLU A 9 5.36 -11.20 0.02
N PHE A 10 4.71 -10.53 0.96
CA PHE A 10 4.97 -10.71 2.39
C PHE A 10 3.67 -10.68 3.19
N GLU A 11 3.66 -11.38 4.32
CA GLU A 11 2.57 -11.29 5.28
C GLU A 11 2.66 -9.98 6.06
N GLU A 12 1.58 -9.21 6.04
CA GLU A 12 1.44 -7.98 6.79
C GLU A 12 0.38 -8.16 7.88
N ASP A 13 0.82 -8.00 9.12
CA ASP A 13 -0.04 -8.02 10.30
C ASP A 13 -0.45 -6.57 10.62
N ASN A 14 -1.66 -6.15 10.22
CA ASN A 14 -2.16 -4.79 10.46
C ASN A 14 -2.66 -4.57 11.90
N LYS A 15 -1.97 -5.16 12.88
CA LYS A 15 -2.22 -4.92 14.30
C LYS A 15 -2.11 -3.43 14.63
N GLY A 16 -3.15 -2.88 15.25
CA GLY A 16 -3.24 -1.46 15.59
C GLY A 16 -3.89 -0.55 14.52
N LEU A 17 -4.23 -1.09 13.34
CA LEU A 17 -5.10 -0.40 12.37
C LEU A 17 -6.49 -1.04 12.32
N ASP A 18 -6.56 -2.27 11.82
CA ASP A 18 -7.81 -3.05 11.76
C ASP A 18 -7.67 -4.51 12.21
N ASN A 19 -6.51 -4.89 12.77
CA ASN A 19 -6.22 -6.21 13.35
C ASN A 19 -6.45 -7.37 12.36
N ARG A 20 -6.19 -7.14 11.08
CA ARG A 20 -6.33 -8.13 10.01
C ARG A 20 -4.97 -8.47 9.40
N LYS A 21 -4.82 -9.75 9.06
CA LYS A 21 -3.71 -10.21 8.23
C LYS A 21 -4.05 -10.02 6.76
N CYS A 22 -3.08 -9.55 5.99
CA CYS A 22 -3.16 -9.54 4.54
C CYS A 22 -1.81 -9.95 3.94
N THR A 23 -1.84 -10.40 2.69
CA THR A 23 -0.63 -10.57 1.88
C THR A 23 -0.45 -9.30 1.08
N SER A 24 0.73 -8.69 1.20
CA SER A 24 1.06 -7.43 0.56
C SER A 24 2.12 -7.64 -0.50
N LEU A 25 1.95 -7.00 -1.66
CA LEU A 25 2.91 -7.00 -2.75
C LEU A 25 3.19 -5.56 -3.15
N VAL A 26 4.46 -5.16 -3.09
CA VAL A 26 4.91 -3.83 -3.50
C VAL A 26 5.66 -3.94 -4.82
N THR A 27 5.24 -3.17 -5.82
CA THR A 27 5.83 -3.14 -7.18
C THR A 27 6.04 -1.71 -7.65
N TRP A 28 6.93 -1.55 -8.63
CA TRP A 28 7.03 -0.31 -9.39
C TRP A 28 6.02 -0.31 -10.54
N GLU A 29 5.27 0.77 -10.65
CA GLU A 29 4.43 1.12 -11.79
C GLU A 29 4.93 2.46 -12.34
N ASN A 30 5.80 2.39 -13.36
CA ASN A 30 6.58 3.53 -13.83
C ASN A 30 7.42 4.17 -12.69
N ASP A 31 7.12 5.41 -12.33
CA ASP A 31 7.75 6.21 -11.29
C ASP A 31 7.05 6.10 -9.92
N LYS A 32 6.01 5.25 -9.82
CA LYS A 32 5.22 5.08 -8.60
C LYS A 32 5.49 3.74 -7.94
N LEU A 33 5.62 3.75 -6.62
CA LEU A 33 5.63 2.53 -5.82
C LEU A 33 4.19 2.21 -5.41
N THR A 34 3.64 1.11 -5.94
CA THR A 34 2.28 0.67 -5.64
C THR A 34 2.31 -0.58 -4.78
N CYS A 35 1.49 -0.59 -3.73
CA CYS A 35 1.26 -1.75 -2.88
C CYS A 35 -0.18 -2.22 -3.04
N VAL A 36 -0.34 -3.51 -3.34
CA VAL A 36 -1.63 -4.19 -3.31
C VAL A 36 -1.70 -5.05 -2.06
N GLN A 37 -2.73 -4.85 -1.23
CA GLN A 37 -2.97 -5.63 -0.02
C GLN A 37 -4.13 -6.60 -0.29
N ARG A 38 -3.81 -7.89 -0.45
CA ARG A 38 -4.78 -8.96 -0.67
C ARG A 38 -5.20 -9.57 0.66
N GLY A 39 -6.50 -9.53 0.94
CA GLY A 39 -7.07 -10.10 2.16
C GLY A 39 -8.58 -9.92 2.17
N GLU A 40 -9.16 -9.82 3.37
CA GLU A 40 -10.61 -9.67 3.53
C GLU A 40 -11.19 -8.41 2.87
N LYS A 41 -10.43 -7.31 2.84
CA LYS A 41 -10.84 -6.06 2.18
C LYS A 41 -10.38 -6.07 0.73
N LYS A 42 -11.35 -6.00 -0.20
CA LYS A 42 -11.08 -5.78 -1.62
C LYS A 42 -10.60 -4.34 -1.85
N ASN A 43 -9.79 -4.15 -2.90
CA ASN A 43 -9.30 -2.85 -3.35
C ASN A 43 -8.59 -2.06 -2.23
N ARG A 44 -7.75 -2.78 -1.46
CA ARG A 44 -6.93 -2.21 -0.40
C ARG A 44 -5.48 -2.08 -0.91
N GLY A 45 -4.88 -0.93 -0.68
CA GLY A 45 -3.52 -0.67 -1.10
C GLY A 45 -3.14 0.78 -0.96
N TRP A 46 -1.97 1.11 -1.47
CA TRP A 46 -1.49 2.49 -1.54
C TRP A 46 -0.57 2.67 -2.75
N SER A 47 -0.45 3.89 -3.23
CA SER A 47 0.56 4.28 -4.22
C SER A 47 1.30 5.50 -3.72
N HIS A 48 2.62 5.48 -3.82
CA HIS A 48 3.51 6.56 -3.42
C HIS A 48 4.38 6.98 -4.61
N TRP A 49 4.69 8.27 -4.72
CA TRP A 49 5.66 8.77 -5.69
C TRP A 49 6.23 10.11 -5.24
N ILE A 50 7.31 10.56 -5.88
CA ILE A 50 7.97 11.84 -5.60
C ILE A 50 7.80 12.73 -6.83
N GLU A 51 7.40 13.98 -6.62
CA GLU A 51 7.30 15.01 -7.64
C GLU A 51 8.00 16.27 -7.13
N GLY A 52 9.17 16.58 -7.69
CA GLY A 52 10.01 17.67 -7.19
C GLY A 52 10.48 17.42 -5.76
N ASP A 53 10.09 18.30 -4.84
CA ASP A 53 10.34 18.20 -3.40
C ASP A 53 9.17 17.58 -2.61
N GLN A 54 8.11 17.15 -3.31
CA GLN A 54 6.89 16.61 -2.70
C GLN A 54 6.88 15.09 -2.71
N LEU A 55 6.46 14.51 -1.57
CA LEU A 55 6.15 13.10 -1.44
C LEU A 55 4.64 12.91 -1.48
N HIS A 56 4.14 12.24 -2.51
CA HIS A 56 2.72 11.94 -2.65
C HIS A 56 2.39 10.54 -2.13
N LEU A 57 1.24 10.41 -1.49
CA LEU A 57 0.71 9.14 -1.00
C LEU A 57 -0.80 9.09 -1.23
N ILE A 58 -1.27 8.09 -1.96
CA ILE A 58 -2.69 7.79 -2.16
C ILE A 58 -3.02 6.47 -1.46
N TYR A 59 -4.08 6.47 -0.65
CA TYR A 59 -4.64 5.27 -0.05
C TYR A 59 -5.86 4.79 -0.83
N LEU A 60 -5.88 3.50 -1.15
CA LEU A 60 -7.04 2.80 -1.71
C LEU A 60 -7.64 1.95 -0.60
N ALA A 61 -8.86 2.29 -0.16
CA ALA A 61 -9.58 1.52 0.85
C ALA A 61 -11.09 1.62 0.62
N GLY A 62 -11.64 0.89 -0.35
CA GLY A 62 -13.09 0.60 -0.51
C GLY A 62 -14.06 1.79 -0.69
N ARG A 63 -13.68 3.04 -0.41
CA ARG A 63 -14.47 4.26 -0.56
C ARG A 63 -13.53 5.44 -0.85
N GLY A 64 -13.24 5.67 -2.12
CA GLY A 64 -12.65 6.93 -2.61
C GLY A 64 -11.20 7.20 -2.17
N SER A 65 -10.38 7.63 -3.12
CA SER A 65 -9.05 8.16 -2.84
C SER A 65 -9.15 9.33 -1.85
N THR A 66 -8.65 9.16 -0.62
CA THR A 66 -8.45 10.28 0.30
C THR A 66 -7.02 10.76 0.10
N ARG A 67 -6.88 11.99 -0.44
CA ARG A 67 -5.60 12.69 -0.57
C ARG A 67 -5.24 13.23 0.81
N LEU A 68 -4.12 12.80 1.39
CA LEU A 68 -3.51 13.41 2.57
C LEU A 68 -2.42 14.39 2.13
#